data_AF-A0A1X7SQ70-F1
#
_entry.id   AF-A0A1X7SQ70-F1
#
_cell.length_a   1.000
_cell.length_b   1.000
_cell.length_c   1.000
_cell.angle_alpha   90.00
_cell.angle_beta   90.00
_cell.angle_gamma   90.00
#
_symmetry.space_group_name_H-M   'P 1'
#
loop_
_entity.id
_entity.type
_entity.pdbx_description
1 polymer ?
#
loop_
_entity_poly.entity_id
_entity_poly.type
_entity_poly.pdbx_seq_one_letter_code
_entity_poly.pdbx_strand_id
1 'polypeptide(L)'
;MTGIEPSFTHSIASIYVLCFTQLTATSFQILSFNANSTSIFNDTILKFHYDIKQDYFKGVHGAAGFFAILVLLFLIVLPTLYILLYPFKWFHKLLDCLHLRKQLLISLGDVFTGPYKNGTENTYDYRFMAGLYLLARIIILSQFIYGKYSIFLIPIFQACCSFLLAVIVIIFRPFQRNIHNFAEFLIMFITMALGCTISVSSFSLFAVSDELPWQLIVTLPIFNLLLFYFIVPGYINYRVTKMISECHHYHKRNNPVANRNQEEDHQPLVGNDDDWIADRMENPQEYDEQHVPGTIHESDRQPQQQRPNQPITIATAATYGSCSETTI
;
A
#
# COMPACT_ATOMS: atom_id res chain seq x y z
N MET A 1 -17.22 -13.90 -17.89
CA MET A 1 -17.23 -14.12 -16.42
C MET A 1 -16.12 -13.26 -15.83
N THR A 2 -16.39 -12.03 -15.38
CA THR A 2 -15.33 -11.04 -15.05
C THR A 2 -15.70 -10.05 -13.93
N GLY A 3 -16.70 -10.36 -13.09
CA GLY A 3 -17.19 -9.41 -12.08
C GLY A 3 -16.68 -9.59 -10.64
N ILE A 4 -16.03 -10.72 -10.31
CA ILE A 4 -15.73 -11.09 -8.90
C ILE A 4 -14.27 -10.77 -8.51
N GLU A 5 -13.35 -10.78 -9.48
CA GLU A 5 -11.90 -10.65 -9.23
C GLU A 5 -11.42 -9.35 -8.56
N PRO A 6 -11.90 -8.13 -8.92
CA PRO A 6 -11.35 -6.92 -8.31
C PRO A 6 -11.70 -6.84 -6.82
N SER A 7 -12.92 -7.22 -6.43
CA SER A 7 -13.38 -7.20 -5.03
C SER A 7 -12.56 -8.12 -4.12
N PHE A 8 -12.14 -9.27 -4.65
CA PHE A 8 -11.34 -10.26 -3.93
C PHE A 8 -9.90 -9.77 -3.71
N THR A 9 -9.24 -9.27 -4.75
CA THR A 9 -7.87 -8.72 -4.62
C THR A 9 -7.82 -7.54 -3.66
N HIS A 10 -8.79 -6.63 -3.72
CA HIS A 10 -8.90 -5.52 -2.77
C HIS A 10 -9.09 -6.00 -1.31
N SER A 11 -9.88 -7.05 -1.11
CA SER A 11 -10.09 -7.64 0.22
C SER A 11 -8.80 -8.26 0.76
N ILE A 12 -8.07 -9.03 -0.06
CA ILE A 12 -6.77 -9.62 0.33
C ILE A 12 -5.76 -8.54 0.67
N ALA A 13 -5.62 -7.52 -0.18
CA ALA A 13 -4.68 -6.43 0.06
C ALA A 13 -5.02 -5.69 1.37
N SER A 14 -6.30 -5.47 1.66
CA SER A 14 -6.75 -4.83 2.90
C SER A 14 -6.41 -5.67 4.13
N ILE A 15 -6.72 -6.96 4.12
CA ILE A 15 -6.39 -7.89 5.21
C ILE A 15 -4.87 -7.93 5.41
N TYR A 16 -4.10 -7.96 4.32
CA TYR A 16 -2.64 -7.97 4.38
C TYR A 16 -2.09 -6.74 5.09
N VAL A 17 -2.50 -5.52 4.68
CA VAL A 17 -2.02 -4.27 5.29
C VAL A 17 -2.36 -4.21 6.79
N LEU A 18 -3.56 -4.66 7.17
CA LEU A 18 -4.02 -4.69 8.56
C LEU A 18 -3.20 -5.67 9.41
N CYS A 19 -2.97 -6.89 8.91
CA CYS A 19 -2.24 -7.92 9.64
C CYS A 19 -0.72 -7.75 9.61
N PHE A 20 -0.18 -7.00 8.64
CA PHE A 20 1.26 -6.90 8.37
C PHE A 20 2.09 -6.58 9.63
N THR A 21 1.71 -5.54 10.38
CA THR A 21 2.46 -5.15 11.59
C THR A 21 2.40 -6.20 12.66
N GLN A 22 1.23 -6.77 12.90
CA GLN A 22 1.06 -7.73 13.98
C GLN A 22 1.83 -9.01 13.68
N LEU A 23 1.77 -9.51 12.45
CA LEU A 23 2.55 -10.67 12.01
C LEU A 23 4.05 -10.40 12.06
N THR A 24 4.50 -9.23 11.60
CA THR A 24 5.93 -8.87 11.62
C THR A 24 6.45 -8.71 13.06
N ALA A 25 5.71 -7.99 13.91
CA ALA A 25 6.10 -7.76 15.30
C ALA A 25 6.12 -9.06 16.11
N THR A 26 5.09 -9.90 15.99
CA THR A 26 5.04 -11.20 16.68
C THR A 26 6.16 -12.12 16.20
N SER A 27 6.45 -12.15 14.89
CA SER A 27 7.56 -12.95 14.35
C SER A 27 8.90 -12.48 14.91
N PHE A 28 9.17 -11.18 14.99
CA PHE A 28 10.41 -10.67 15.57
C PHE A 28 10.48 -10.82 17.10
N GLN A 29 9.36 -10.72 17.80
CA GLN A 29 9.31 -10.99 19.25
C GLN A 29 9.59 -12.47 19.55
N ILE A 30 9.01 -13.37 18.76
CA ILE A 30 9.32 -14.81 18.80
C ILE A 30 10.83 -14.97 18.55
N LEU A 31 11.39 -14.32 17.54
CA LEU A 31 12.82 -14.44 17.21
C LEU A 31 13.77 -13.61 18.11
N SER A 32 13.28 -12.97 19.17
CA SER A 32 14.10 -12.13 20.02
C SER A 32 15.14 -12.95 20.80
N PHE A 33 16.30 -12.34 21.06
CA PHE A 33 17.36 -12.96 21.86
C PHE A 33 17.76 -12.07 23.03
N ASN A 34 18.16 -12.70 24.12
CA ASN A 34 18.63 -11.99 25.31
C ASN A 34 20.16 -11.94 25.32
N ALA A 35 20.72 -10.75 25.09
CA ALA A 35 22.17 -10.54 25.14
C ALA A 35 22.76 -10.59 26.57
N ASN A 36 21.94 -10.65 27.64
CA ASN A 36 22.44 -10.68 29.03
C ASN A 36 23.07 -12.02 29.45
N SER A 37 23.03 -13.06 28.62
CA SER A 37 23.84 -14.27 28.85
C SER A 37 25.28 -14.13 28.38
N THR A 38 25.78 -12.90 28.21
CA THR A 38 27.21 -12.60 28.02
C THR A 38 27.90 -12.33 29.36
N SER A 39 27.70 -13.22 30.34
CA SER A 39 28.75 -13.45 31.31
C SER A 39 29.67 -14.52 30.75
N ILE A 40 30.93 -14.11 30.52
CA ILE A 40 32.10 -14.97 30.35
C ILE A 40 32.34 -15.40 28.90
N PHE A 41 33.26 -14.66 28.27
CA PHE A 41 34.23 -15.17 27.29
C PHE A 41 34.33 -16.71 27.31
N ASN A 42 33.76 -17.40 26.32
CA ASN A 42 34.40 -18.50 25.57
C ASN A 42 33.49 -19.36 24.69
N ASP A 43 32.16 -19.19 24.67
CA ASP A 43 31.33 -19.91 23.70
C ASP A 43 30.44 -18.96 22.87
N THR A 44 30.79 -18.84 21.60
CA THR A 44 30.16 -18.04 20.54
C THR A 44 28.84 -18.64 20.04
N ILE A 45 27.94 -19.01 20.96
CA ILE A 45 26.61 -19.50 20.59
C ILE A 45 25.59 -18.44 21.00
N LEU A 46 25.14 -17.65 20.03
CA LEU A 46 23.95 -16.80 20.13
C LEU A 46 22.77 -17.69 20.57
N LYS A 47 22.36 -17.58 21.83
CA LYS A 47 21.19 -18.29 22.35
C LYS A 47 19.96 -17.41 22.17
N PHE A 48 19.07 -17.87 21.31
CA PHE A 48 17.74 -17.28 21.14
C PHE A 48 16.87 -17.66 22.35
N HIS A 49 16.12 -16.73 22.91
CA HIS A 49 15.36 -16.93 24.15
C HIS A 49 13.98 -16.25 24.05
N TYR A 50 12.90 -17.03 24.26
CA TYR A 50 11.53 -16.49 24.37
C TYR A 50 11.25 -15.95 25.79
N ASP A 51 11.82 -16.61 26.79
CA ASP A 51 11.73 -16.31 28.22
C ASP A 51 13.07 -16.72 28.85
N ILE A 52 13.46 -16.05 29.95
CA ILE A 52 14.75 -16.20 30.68
C ILE A 52 15.03 -17.67 31.05
N LYS A 53 14.02 -18.54 31.03
CA LYS A 53 14.07 -19.93 31.49
C LYS A 53 14.12 -20.98 30.38
N GLN A 54 14.04 -20.62 29.09
CA GLN A 54 13.93 -21.63 28.01
C GLN A 54 14.74 -21.30 26.75
N ASP A 55 15.44 -22.32 26.23
CA ASP A 55 16.22 -22.27 24.98
C ASP A 55 15.30 -22.43 23.75
N TYR A 56 15.39 -21.54 22.75
CA TYR A 56 14.47 -21.52 21.59
C TYR A 56 14.53 -22.75 20.69
N PHE A 57 15.73 -23.30 20.46
CA PHE A 57 15.93 -24.33 19.43
C PHE A 57 15.94 -25.75 20.01
N LYS A 58 15.30 -25.95 21.16
CA LYS A 58 15.13 -27.28 21.77
C LYS A 58 13.65 -27.66 21.81
N GLY A 59 13.34 -28.88 21.33
CA GLY A 59 12.00 -29.44 21.37
C GLY A 59 10.97 -28.64 20.56
N VAL A 60 9.78 -28.44 21.13
CA VAL A 60 8.62 -27.81 20.48
C VAL A 60 8.85 -26.33 20.13
N HIS A 61 9.73 -25.64 20.86
CA HIS A 61 10.06 -24.24 20.60
C HIS A 61 10.86 -24.04 19.31
N GLY A 62 11.65 -25.04 18.90
CA GLY A 62 12.38 -24.99 17.64
C GLY A 62 11.43 -24.94 16.44
N ALA A 63 10.29 -25.64 16.54
CA ALA A 63 9.23 -25.58 15.53
C ALA A 63 8.58 -24.20 15.47
N ALA A 64 8.36 -23.54 16.62
CA ALA A 64 7.81 -22.18 16.67
C ALA A 64 8.76 -21.15 16.05
N GLY A 65 10.06 -21.23 16.34
CA GLY A 65 11.08 -20.37 15.73
C GLY A 65 11.17 -20.57 14.22
N PHE A 66 11.19 -21.83 13.77
CA PHE A 66 11.14 -22.15 12.34
C PHE A 66 9.87 -21.60 11.67
N PHE A 67 8.71 -21.74 12.31
CA PHE A 67 7.45 -21.20 11.79
C PHE A 67 7.49 -19.67 11.67
N ALA A 68 8.04 -18.96 12.65
CA ALA A 68 8.19 -17.50 12.55
C ALA A 68 9.16 -17.08 11.45
N ILE A 69 10.24 -17.82 11.20
CA ILE A 69 11.12 -17.57 10.05
C ILE A 69 10.35 -17.75 8.74
N LEU A 70 9.54 -18.81 8.62
CA LEU A 70 8.71 -19.02 7.43
C LEU A 70 7.70 -17.90 7.22
N VAL A 71 6.99 -17.48 8.27
CA VAL A 71 6.04 -16.36 8.21
C VAL A 71 6.76 -15.08 7.79
N LEU A 72 7.89 -14.77 8.41
CA LEU A 72 8.66 -13.58 8.10
C LEU A 72 9.19 -13.60 6.67
N LEU A 73 9.69 -14.74 6.19
CA LEU A 73 10.20 -14.86 4.83
C LEU A 73 9.07 -14.79 3.79
N PHE A 74 8.05 -15.65 3.90
CA PHE A 74 7.06 -15.86 2.85
C PHE A 74 5.87 -14.90 2.92
N LEU A 75 5.46 -14.46 4.10
CA LEU A 75 4.31 -13.56 4.26
C LEU A 75 4.72 -12.10 4.43
N ILE A 76 5.94 -11.80 4.88
CA ILE A 76 6.36 -10.41 5.13
C ILE A 76 7.40 -9.95 4.10
N VAL A 77 8.56 -10.60 4.05
CA VAL A 77 9.69 -10.17 3.21
C VAL A 77 9.39 -10.37 1.74
N LEU A 78 8.93 -11.55 1.33
CA LEU A 78 8.66 -11.87 -0.08
C LEU A 78 7.60 -10.92 -0.69
N PRO A 79 6.42 -10.69 -0.08
CA PRO A 79 5.44 -9.77 -0.67
C PRO A 79 5.90 -8.31 -0.64
N THR A 80 6.66 -7.91 0.40
CA THR A 80 7.25 -6.56 0.45
C THR A 80 8.24 -6.32 -0.69
N LEU A 81 9.14 -7.29 -0.92
CA LEU A 81 10.09 -7.23 -2.03
C LEU A 81 9.37 -7.26 -3.37
N TYR A 82 8.31 -8.06 -3.51
CA TYR A 82 7.47 -8.06 -4.70
C TYR A 82 6.88 -6.66 -4.96
N ILE A 83 6.21 -6.05 -3.98
CA ILE A 83 5.60 -4.72 -4.13
C ILE A 83 6.65 -3.64 -4.41
N LEU A 84 7.81 -3.72 -3.75
CA LEU A 84 8.91 -2.77 -3.93
C LEU A 84 9.50 -2.85 -5.35
N LEU A 85 9.65 -4.07 -5.87
CA LEU A 85 10.27 -4.33 -7.17
C LEU A 85 9.28 -4.29 -8.34
N TYR A 86 7.98 -4.37 -8.05
CA TYR A 86 6.89 -4.38 -9.03
C TYR A 86 7.01 -3.29 -10.11
N PRO A 87 7.30 -2.01 -9.79
CA PRO A 87 7.33 -0.94 -10.80
C PRO A 87 8.45 -1.08 -11.82
N PHE A 88 9.46 -1.92 -11.58
CA PHE A 88 10.63 -1.99 -12.44
C PHE A 88 10.44 -2.98 -13.60
N LYS A 89 10.65 -2.50 -14.83
CA LYS A 89 10.54 -3.32 -16.05
C LYS A 89 11.41 -4.58 -16.06
N TRP A 90 12.61 -4.52 -15.45
CA TRP A 90 13.51 -5.68 -15.36
C TRP A 90 12.95 -6.78 -14.46
N PHE A 91 12.19 -6.41 -13.42
CA PHE A 91 11.56 -7.36 -12.51
C PHE A 91 10.43 -8.12 -13.21
N HIS A 92 9.63 -7.44 -14.05
CA HIS A 92 8.64 -8.11 -14.90
C HIS A 92 9.27 -9.11 -15.87
N LYS A 93 10.40 -8.77 -16.50
CA LYS A 93 11.15 -9.72 -17.35
C LYS A 93 11.62 -10.96 -16.57
N LEU A 94 12.02 -10.78 -15.32
CA LEU A 94 12.41 -11.89 -14.44
C LEU A 94 11.21 -12.76 -14.06
N LEU A 95 10.06 -12.16 -13.74
CA LEU A 95 8.80 -12.88 -13.48
C LEU A 95 8.32 -13.66 -14.71
N ASP A 96 8.48 -13.09 -15.91
CA ASP A 96 8.20 -13.76 -17.18
C ASP A 96 9.11 -14.97 -17.38
N CYS A 97 10.42 -14.81 -17.16
CA CYS A 97 11.39 -15.91 -17.25
C CYS A 97 11.06 -17.07 -16.28
N LEU A 98 10.64 -16.74 -15.06
CA LEU A 98 10.23 -17.72 -14.05
C LEU A 98 8.80 -18.26 -14.25
N HIS A 99 8.06 -17.81 -15.27
CA HIS A 99 6.66 -18.15 -15.51
C HIS A 99 5.74 -17.85 -14.31
N LEU A 100 6.12 -16.85 -13.50
CA LEU A 100 5.40 -16.42 -12.30
C LEU A 100 4.45 -15.25 -12.55
N ARG A 101 4.44 -14.70 -13.77
CA ARG A 101 3.52 -13.63 -14.18
C ARG A 101 2.09 -14.14 -14.33
N LYS A 102 1.40 -14.32 -13.20
CA LYS A 102 -0.02 -14.64 -13.15
C LYS A 102 -0.85 -13.37 -13.01
N GLN A 103 -2.06 -13.36 -13.58
CA GLN A 103 -3.01 -12.24 -13.50
C GLN A 103 -3.27 -11.79 -12.06
N LEU A 104 -3.36 -12.74 -11.11
CA LEU A 104 -3.54 -12.43 -9.69
C LEU A 104 -2.38 -11.63 -9.09
N LEU A 105 -1.15 -11.92 -9.49
CA LEU A 105 0.05 -11.26 -8.97
C LEU A 105 0.11 -9.81 -9.49
N ILE A 106 -0.18 -9.62 -10.78
CA ILE A 106 -0.31 -8.29 -11.41
C ILE A 106 -1.39 -7.47 -10.71
N SER A 107 -2.61 -8.02 -10.61
CA SER A 107 -3.74 -7.36 -9.94
C SER A 107 -3.39 -6.95 -8.50
N LEU A 108 -2.70 -7.82 -7.75
CA LEU A 108 -2.26 -7.50 -6.39
C LEU A 108 -1.27 -6.33 -6.38
N GLY A 109 -0.28 -6.34 -7.29
CA GLY A 109 0.70 -5.25 -7.44
C GLY A 109 0.04 -3.92 -7.77
N ASP A 110 -0.95 -3.92 -8.66
CA ASP A 110 -1.71 -2.74 -9.05
C ASP A 110 -2.53 -2.20 -7.87
N VAL A 111 -3.17 -3.06 -7.07
CA VAL A 111 -3.92 -2.62 -5.88
C VAL A 111 -3.02 -1.96 -4.84
N PHE A 112 -1.82 -2.49 -4.60
CA PHE A 112 -0.88 -1.90 -3.63
C PHE A 112 -0.26 -0.59 -4.12
N THR A 113 -0.04 -0.45 -5.44
CA THR A 113 0.67 0.69 -6.02
C THR A 113 -0.25 1.77 -6.61
N GLY A 114 -1.53 1.48 -6.79
CA GLY A 114 -2.52 2.36 -7.42
C GLY A 114 -2.62 3.78 -6.85
N PRO A 115 -2.56 4.01 -5.52
CA PRO A 115 -2.63 5.37 -4.97
C PRO A 115 -1.45 6.28 -5.34
N TYR A 116 -0.35 5.70 -5.82
CA TYR A 116 0.89 6.40 -6.14
C TYR A 116 0.90 6.89 -7.59
N LYS A 117 1.69 7.93 -7.87
CA LYS A 117 1.83 8.48 -9.22
C LYS A 117 2.44 7.45 -10.16
N ASN A 118 1.70 7.17 -11.24
CA ASN A 118 2.21 6.50 -12.42
C ASN A 118 2.73 7.60 -13.36
N GLY A 119 3.97 7.49 -13.83
CA GLY A 119 4.72 8.58 -14.50
C GLY A 119 4.27 8.92 -15.92
N THR A 120 2.96 8.92 -16.20
CA THR A 120 2.37 9.00 -17.55
C THR A 120 2.34 10.41 -18.15
N GLU A 121 2.66 11.46 -17.38
CA GLU A 121 2.63 12.87 -17.83
C GLU A 121 3.96 13.61 -17.58
N ASN A 122 5.08 13.09 -18.10
CA ASN A 122 6.44 13.64 -17.83
C ASN A 122 6.80 13.72 -16.34
N THR A 123 6.12 12.95 -15.49
CA THR A 123 6.38 12.86 -14.05
C THR A 123 7.07 11.55 -13.71
N TYR A 124 7.80 11.52 -12.60
CA TYR A 124 8.45 10.29 -12.13
C TYR A 124 7.44 9.29 -11.59
N ASP A 125 7.68 8.01 -11.86
CA ASP A 125 6.92 6.90 -11.30
C ASP A 125 7.34 6.67 -9.83
N TYR A 126 6.39 6.84 -8.91
CA TYR A 126 6.62 6.68 -7.48
C TYR A 126 5.91 5.44 -6.89
N ARG A 127 5.46 4.49 -7.73
CA ARG A 127 4.79 3.26 -7.28
C ARG A 127 5.63 2.42 -6.31
N PHE A 128 6.96 2.53 -6.38
CA PHE A 128 7.88 1.81 -5.47
C PHE A 128 7.74 2.26 -4.01
N MET A 129 7.15 3.45 -3.77
CA MET A 129 6.94 3.96 -2.42
C MET A 129 6.05 3.05 -1.58
N ALA A 130 5.08 2.36 -2.18
CA ALA A 130 4.25 1.37 -1.49
C ALA A 130 5.11 0.31 -0.77
N GLY A 131 6.08 -0.26 -1.49
CA GLY A 131 7.01 -1.24 -0.94
C GLY A 131 8.02 -0.62 0.03
N LEU A 132 8.43 0.63 -0.22
CA LEU A 132 9.36 1.35 0.66
C LEU A 132 8.76 1.59 2.05
N TYR A 133 7.47 1.91 2.16
CA TYR A 133 6.78 2.02 3.45
C TYR A 133 6.76 0.69 4.21
N LEU A 134 6.43 -0.40 3.52
CA LEU A 134 6.44 -1.74 4.12
C LEU A 134 7.84 -2.14 4.57
N LEU A 135 8.87 -1.84 3.77
CA LEU A 135 10.27 -2.09 4.11
C LEU A 135 10.72 -1.29 5.32
N ALA A 136 10.40 0.01 5.39
CA ALA A 136 10.70 0.85 6.55
C ALA A 136 10.06 0.28 7.82
N ARG A 137 8.83 -0.23 7.70
CA ARG A 137 8.11 -0.89 8.80
C ARG A 137 8.81 -2.18 9.27
N ILE A 138 9.34 -2.99 8.35
CA ILE A 138 10.16 -4.17 8.70
C ILE A 138 11.42 -3.75 9.46
N ILE A 139 12.13 -2.72 9.00
CA ILE A 139 13.37 -2.24 9.62
C ILE A 139 13.10 -1.76 11.06
N ILE A 140 12.04 -0.98 11.26
CA ILE A 140 11.62 -0.52 12.60
C ILE A 140 11.29 -1.72 13.49
N LEU A 141 10.48 -2.67 12.99
CA LEU A 141 10.04 -3.81 13.79
C LEU A 141 11.17 -4.83 14.05
N SER A 142 12.20 -4.90 13.22
CA SER A 142 13.34 -5.78 13.45
C SER A 142 14.10 -5.44 14.74
N GLN A 143 13.92 -4.24 15.28
CA GLN A 143 14.51 -3.86 16.58
C GLN A 143 13.98 -4.73 17.72
N PHE A 144 12.76 -5.30 17.60
CA PHE A 144 12.22 -6.24 18.57
C PHE A 144 13.10 -7.49 18.77
N ILE A 145 13.98 -7.82 17.81
CA ILE A 145 14.95 -8.90 17.96
C ILE A 145 15.87 -8.66 19.17
N TYR A 146 16.24 -7.40 19.45
CA TYR A 146 17.21 -7.03 20.50
C TYR A 146 16.62 -7.01 21.93
N GLY A 147 15.38 -7.46 22.13
CA GLY A 147 14.79 -7.69 23.45
C GLY A 147 14.78 -6.46 24.36
N LYS A 148 15.36 -6.56 25.57
CA LYS A 148 15.28 -5.53 26.63
C LYS A 148 15.83 -4.15 26.23
N TYR A 149 16.84 -4.09 25.36
CA TYR A 149 17.41 -2.82 24.87
C TYR A 149 16.51 -2.11 23.86
N SER A 150 15.51 -2.82 23.34
CA SER A 150 14.57 -2.33 22.34
C SER A 150 13.64 -1.23 22.86
N ILE A 151 13.45 -1.10 24.18
CA ILE A 151 12.51 -0.13 24.79
C ILE A 151 12.89 1.32 24.45
N PHE A 152 14.18 1.66 24.49
CA PHE A 152 14.68 2.99 24.15
C PHE A 152 14.96 3.15 22.66
N LEU A 153 15.39 2.06 22.01
CA LEU A 153 15.88 2.11 20.64
C LEU A 153 14.71 2.18 19.65
N ILE A 154 13.59 1.48 19.91
CA ILE A 154 12.41 1.51 19.02
C ILE A 154 11.89 2.94 18.81
N PRO A 155 11.58 3.74 19.85
CA PRO A 155 10.99 5.06 19.65
C PRO A 155 11.94 6.03 18.93
N ILE A 156 13.25 5.89 19.12
CA ILE A 156 14.28 6.67 18.42
C ILE A 156 14.33 6.30 16.93
N PHE A 157 14.41 5.00 16.61
CA PHE A 157 14.41 4.54 15.22
C PHE A 157 13.09 4.88 14.51
N GLN A 158 11.95 4.71 15.18
CA GLN A 158 10.64 5.14 14.71
C GLN A 158 10.66 6.64 14.36
N ALA A 159 11.16 7.49 15.27
CA ALA A 159 11.21 8.93 15.03
C ALA A 159 12.11 9.28 13.84
N CYS A 160 13.32 8.70 13.77
CA CYS A 160 14.26 8.93 12.67
C CYS A 160 13.69 8.45 11.33
N CYS A 161 13.12 7.24 11.26
CA CYS A 161 12.51 6.71 10.04
C CYS A 161 11.30 7.52 9.60
N SER A 162 10.41 7.90 10.53
CA SER A 162 9.26 8.75 10.22
C SER A 162 9.67 10.14 9.74
N PHE A 163 10.73 10.73 10.30
CA PHE A 163 11.28 12.00 9.82
C PHE A 163 11.82 11.88 8.38
N LEU A 164 12.64 10.86 8.10
CA LEU A 164 13.18 10.62 6.76
C LEU A 164 12.05 10.40 5.74
N LEU A 165 11.04 9.60 6.08
CA LEU A 165 9.86 9.40 5.23
C LEU A 165 9.07 10.69 5.03
N ALA A 166 8.90 11.52 6.06
CA ALA A 166 8.22 12.82 5.95
C ALA A 166 8.94 13.75 4.97
N VAL A 167 10.28 13.82 5.06
CA VAL A 167 11.11 14.61 4.12
C VAL A 167 10.98 14.08 2.69
N ILE A 168 11.05 12.76 2.52
CA ILE A 168 10.84 12.10 1.21
C ILE A 168 9.46 12.46 0.64
N VAL A 169 8.40 12.38 1.44
CA VAL A 169 7.02 12.70 0.99
C VAL A 169 6.88 14.16 0.56
N ILE A 170 7.46 15.10 1.31
CA ILE A 170 7.43 16.53 0.94
C ILE A 170 8.13 16.80 -0.39
N ILE A 171 9.31 16.21 -0.58
CA ILE A 171 10.15 16.45 -1.75
C ILE A 171 9.55 15.77 -2.98
N PHE A 172 9.28 14.47 -2.89
CA PHE A 172 8.90 13.66 -4.04
C PHE A 172 7.41 13.69 -4.35
N ARG A 173 6.56 14.00 -3.35
CA ARG A 173 5.10 14.03 -3.48
C ARG A 173 4.54 12.80 -4.21
N PRO A 174 4.72 11.60 -3.63
CA PRO A 174 4.54 10.34 -4.33
C PRO A 174 3.08 9.99 -4.66
N PHE A 175 2.10 10.61 -4.00
CA PHE A 175 0.67 10.39 -4.28
C PHE A 175 0.14 11.26 -5.42
N GLN A 176 -0.82 10.73 -6.16
CA GLN A 176 -1.47 11.43 -7.29
C GLN A 176 -2.14 12.74 -6.85
N ARG A 177 -2.88 12.70 -5.73
CA ARG A 177 -3.56 13.88 -5.19
C ARG A 177 -2.71 14.57 -4.13
N ASN A 178 -2.57 15.89 -4.24
CA ASN A 178 -1.81 16.71 -3.29
C ASN A 178 -2.29 16.57 -1.84
N ILE A 179 -3.59 16.35 -1.62
CA ILE A 179 -4.15 16.19 -0.26
C ILE A 179 -3.62 14.93 0.44
N HIS A 180 -3.36 13.85 -0.31
CA HIS A 180 -2.80 12.62 0.25
C HIS A 180 -1.33 12.81 0.64
N ASN A 181 -0.55 13.54 -0.18
CA ASN A 181 0.82 13.90 0.16
C ASN A 181 0.90 14.73 1.46
N PHE A 182 0.00 15.72 1.60
CA PHE A 182 -0.05 16.54 2.81
C PHE A 182 -0.48 15.75 4.05
N ALA A 183 -1.52 14.93 3.92
CA ALA A 183 -1.99 14.09 5.02
C ALA A 183 -0.91 13.09 5.48
N GLU A 184 -0.23 12.45 4.54
CA GLU A 184 0.84 11.50 4.84
C GLU A 184 2.03 12.19 5.53
N PHE A 185 2.45 13.36 5.03
CA PHE A 185 3.46 14.17 5.69
C PHE A 185 3.06 14.49 7.14
N LEU A 186 1.82 14.95 7.35
CA LEU A 186 1.33 15.31 8.68
C LEU A 186 1.33 14.10 9.62
N ILE A 187 0.87 12.93 9.15
CA ILE A 187 0.86 11.67 9.92
C ILE A 187 2.29 11.26 10.30
N MET A 188 3.22 11.29 9.36
CA MET A 188 4.62 10.94 9.61
C MET A 188 5.31 11.93 10.56
N PHE A 189 5.01 13.22 10.43
CA PHE A 189 5.52 14.26 11.33
C PHE A 189 5.00 14.10 12.76
N ILE A 190 3.70 13.82 12.92
CA ILE A 190 3.09 13.53 14.22
C ILE A 190 3.70 12.26 14.82
N THR A 191 3.87 11.21 14.01
CA THR A 191 4.49 9.94 14.46
C THR A 191 5.92 10.16 14.94
N MET A 192 6.70 10.99 14.23
CA MET A 192 8.03 11.40 14.67
C MET A 192 7.98 12.13 16.01
N ALA A 193 7.10 13.12 16.17
CA ALA A 193 6.98 13.88 17.41
C ALA A 193 6.63 12.97 18.60
N LEU A 194 5.72 12.00 18.41
CA LEU A 194 5.40 10.99 19.40
C LEU A 194 6.60 10.08 19.73
N GLY A 195 7.35 9.64 18.73
CA GLY A 195 8.56 8.85 18.95
C GLY A 195 9.59 9.60 19.80
N CYS A 196 9.78 10.90 19.53
CA CYS A 196 10.66 11.77 20.31
C CYS A 196 10.17 11.94 21.75
N THR A 197 8.88 12.21 21.98
CA THR A 197 8.34 12.38 23.34
C THR A 197 8.43 11.10 24.14
N ILE A 198 8.10 9.95 23.55
CA ILE A 198 8.22 8.64 24.20
C ILE A 198 9.69 8.35 24.54
N SER A 199 10.63 8.69 23.66
CA SER A 199 12.07 8.50 23.92
C SER A 199 12.52 9.32 25.13
N VAL A 200 12.15 10.60 25.19
CA VAL A 200 12.49 11.50 26.30
C VAL A 200 11.87 11.01 27.61
N SER A 201 10.58 10.66 27.60
CA SER A 201 9.89 10.15 28.79
C SER A 201 10.48 8.83 29.28
N SER A 202 10.88 7.94 28.36
CA SER A 202 11.55 6.68 28.72
C SER A 202 12.88 6.95 29.39
N PHE A 203 13.69 7.87 28.86
CA PHE A 203 14.96 8.27 29.46
C PHE A 203 14.77 8.88 30.86
N SER A 204 13.76 9.75 31.02
CA SER A 204 13.43 10.34 32.32
C SER A 204 12.99 9.30 33.37
N LEU A 205 12.18 8.31 32.99
CA LEU A 205 11.76 7.21 33.87
C LEU A 205 12.96 6.37 34.33
N PHE A 206 13.97 6.17 33.47
CA PHE A 206 15.17 5.44 33.86
C PHE A 206 16.08 6.23 34.81
N ALA A 207 16.09 7.57 34.68
CA ALA A 207 16.94 8.44 35.48
C ALA A 207 16.36 8.78 36.87
N VAL A 208 15.04 8.71 37.05
CA VAL A 208 14.34 9.08 38.30
C VAL A 208 13.53 7.87 38.77
N SER A 209 13.96 7.25 39.88
CA SER A 209 13.54 5.89 40.24
C SER A 209 12.10 5.69 40.70
N ASP A 210 11.31 6.73 41.01
CA ASP A 210 10.07 6.50 41.79
C ASP A 210 8.82 7.34 41.42
N GLU A 211 8.81 8.13 40.34
CA GLU A 211 7.59 8.83 39.93
C GLU A 211 7.19 8.57 38.47
N LEU A 212 5.89 8.34 38.25
CA LEU A 212 5.30 8.28 36.92
C LEU A 212 5.61 9.62 36.22
N PRO A 213 6.32 9.66 35.08
CA PRO A 213 6.74 10.90 34.48
C PRO A 213 5.49 11.70 34.11
N TRP A 214 5.29 12.84 34.77
CA TRP A 214 4.18 13.77 34.51
C TRP A 214 3.96 14.05 33.01
N GLN A 215 5.04 13.97 32.23
CA GLN A 215 5.04 14.06 30.78
C GLN A 215 4.10 13.04 30.12
N LEU A 216 4.09 11.76 30.54
CA LEU A 216 3.21 10.72 29.98
C LEU A 216 1.74 10.96 30.35
N ILE A 217 1.47 11.41 31.58
CA ILE A 217 0.12 11.77 32.05
C ILE A 217 -0.44 12.94 31.26
N VAL A 218 0.41 13.88 30.84
CA VAL A 218 -0.02 15.10 30.12
C VAL A 218 -0.06 14.89 28.61
N THR A 219 0.90 14.17 28.02
CA THR A 219 0.98 13.99 26.57
C THR A 219 -0.10 13.06 26.01
N LEU A 220 -0.44 11.96 26.68
CA LEU A 220 -1.49 11.04 26.22
C LEU A 220 -2.87 11.72 26.09
N PRO A 221 -3.36 12.47 27.10
CA PRO A 221 -4.62 13.19 27.00
C PRO A 221 -4.58 14.32 25.95
N ILE A 222 -3.49 15.08 25.86
CA ILE A 222 -3.36 16.14 24.85
C ILE A 222 -3.39 15.55 23.45
N PHE A 223 -2.71 14.42 23.21
CA PHE A 223 -2.75 13.75 21.92
C PHE A 223 -4.14 13.22 21.58
N ASN A 224 -4.81 12.57 22.53
CA ASN A 224 -6.18 12.10 22.35
C ASN A 224 -7.14 13.27 22.09
N LEU A 225 -6.97 14.39 22.79
CA LEU A 225 -7.77 15.59 22.57
C LEU A 225 -7.48 16.18 21.18
N LEU A 226 -6.22 16.26 20.76
CA LEU A 226 -5.88 16.72 19.40
C LEU A 226 -6.51 15.83 18.32
N LEU A 227 -6.45 14.51 18.50
CA LEU A 227 -6.91 13.54 17.51
C LEU A 227 -8.45 13.47 17.46
N PHE A 228 -9.10 13.28 18.61
CA PHE A 228 -10.56 13.10 18.67
C PHE A 228 -11.35 14.41 18.66
N TYR A 229 -10.77 15.51 19.12
CA TYR A 229 -11.49 16.80 19.22
C TYR A 229 -11.23 17.72 18.02
N PHE A 230 -10.03 17.68 17.43
CA PHE A 230 -9.69 18.57 16.32
C PHE A 230 -9.61 17.83 14.99
N ILE A 231 -8.83 16.74 14.90
CA ILE A 231 -8.59 16.06 13.61
C ILE A 231 -9.84 15.31 13.12
N VAL A 232 -10.44 14.45 13.95
CA VAL A 232 -11.62 13.66 13.56
C VAL A 232 -12.81 14.57 13.22
N PRO A 233 -13.20 15.56 14.04
CA PRO A 233 -14.30 16.45 13.71
C PRO A 233 -13.98 17.37 12.52
N GLY A 234 -12.73 17.84 12.39
CA GLY A 234 -12.29 18.60 11.22
C GLY A 234 -12.44 17.80 9.92
N TYR A 235 -12.04 16.53 9.93
CA TYR A 235 -12.21 15.63 8.79
C TYR A 235 -13.68 15.34 8.47
N ILE A 236 -14.50 15.08 9.48
CA ILE A 236 -15.96 14.88 9.31
C ILE A 236 -16.59 16.13 8.71
N ASN A 237 -16.28 17.32 9.24
CA ASN A 237 -16.79 18.59 8.73
C ASN A 237 -16.33 18.84 7.29
N TYR A 238 -15.05 18.61 6.96
CA TYR A 238 -14.54 18.71 5.59
C TYR A 238 -15.29 17.77 4.64
N ARG A 239 -15.53 16.51 5.05
CA ARG A 239 -16.22 15.54 4.21
C ARG A 239 -17.70 15.91 3.99
N VAL A 240 -18.36 16.38 5.05
CA VAL A 240 -19.77 16.82 4.99
C VAL A 240 -19.90 18.08 4.13
N THR A 241 -19.03 19.08 4.32
CA THR A 241 -19.03 20.31 3.50
C THR A 241 -18.76 20.01 2.03
N LYS A 242 -17.83 19.09 1.73
CA LYS A 242 -17.61 18.63 0.36
C LYS A 242 -18.87 17.96 -0.23
N MET A 243 -19.52 17.08 0.53
CA MET A 243 -20.75 16.41 0.10
C MET A 243 -21.88 17.42 -0.16
N ILE A 244 -22.04 18.43 0.70
CA ILE A 244 -23.02 19.50 0.54
C ILE A 244 -22.72 20.35 -0.70
N SER A 245 -21.45 20.70 -0.93
CA SER A 245 -21.02 21.48 -2.10
C SER A 245 -21.33 20.75 -3.41
N GLU A 246 -21.01 19.45 -3.49
CA GLU A 246 -21.33 18.62 -4.65
C GLU A 246 -22.84 18.49 -4.86
N CYS A 247 -23.62 18.34 -3.78
CA CYS A 247 -25.08 18.29 -3.84
C CYS A 247 -25.69 19.62 -4.30
N HIS A 248 -25.14 20.75 -3.83
CA HIS A 248 -25.55 22.09 -4.26
C HIS A 248 -25.21 22.32 -5.74
N HIS A 249 -24.03 21.87 -6.19
CA HIS A 249 -23.63 21.98 -7.59
C HIS A 249 -24.52 21.12 -8.50
N TYR A 250 -24.85 19.91 -8.08
CA TYR A 250 -25.81 19.04 -8.76
C TYR A 250 -27.20 19.68 -8.85
N HIS A 251 -27.71 20.22 -7.74
CA HIS A 251 -29.00 20.90 -7.73
C HIS A 251 -28.98 22.17 -8.61
N LYS A 252 -27.91 22.99 -8.57
CA LYS A 252 -27.77 24.18 -9.42
C LYS A 252 -27.78 23.81 -10.91
N ARG A 253 -27.14 22.69 -11.28
CA ARG A 253 -27.07 22.21 -12.68
C ARG A 253 -28.38 21.62 -13.19
N ASN A 254 -29.16 20.98 -12.33
CA ASN A 254 -30.41 20.30 -12.69
C ASN A 254 -31.68 21.08 -12.36
N ASN A 255 -31.57 22.31 -11.83
CA ASN A 255 -32.73 23.16 -11.58
C ASN A 255 -33.21 23.79 -12.91
N PRO A 256 -34.41 23.45 -13.42
CA PRO A 256 -34.86 23.85 -14.76
C PRO A 256 -35.22 25.34 -14.90
N VAL A 257 -35.01 26.15 -13.86
CA VAL A 257 -35.47 27.55 -13.79
C VAL A 257 -34.31 28.56 -13.75
N ALA A 258 -33.06 28.12 -13.86
CA ALA A 258 -31.93 29.04 -13.97
C ALA A 258 -31.74 29.49 -15.43
N ASN A 259 -32.15 30.73 -15.66
CA ASN A 259 -31.96 31.56 -16.85
C ASN A 259 -30.69 31.19 -17.65
N ARG A 260 -30.88 30.68 -18.87
CA ARG A 260 -29.87 30.74 -19.93
C ARG A 260 -29.60 32.22 -20.19
N ASN A 261 -28.58 32.80 -19.58
CA ASN A 261 -27.81 33.95 -20.06
C ASN A 261 -26.77 34.30 -18.98
N GLN A 262 -25.50 34.37 -19.39
CA GLN A 262 -24.30 34.71 -18.60
C GLN A 262 -23.67 33.59 -17.76
N GLU A 263 -22.91 32.74 -18.44
CA GLU A 263 -21.46 32.59 -18.20
C GLU A 263 -20.90 31.74 -19.36
N GLU A 264 -20.46 32.44 -20.40
CA GLU A 264 -19.45 31.92 -21.33
C GLU A 264 -18.12 31.77 -20.59
N ASP A 265 -17.32 30.80 -21.04
CA ASP A 265 -15.95 30.47 -20.63
C ASP A 265 -15.79 29.49 -19.46
N HIS A 266 -16.31 28.27 -19.65
CA HIS A 266 -15.46 27.09 -19.56
C HIS A 266 -15.93 26.07 -20.61
N GLN A 267 -15.37 26.19 -21.82
CA GLN A 267 -15.32 25.05 -22.74
C GLN A 267 -14.75 23.85 -21.98
N PRO A 268 -15.41 22.67 -21.99
CA PRO A 268 -14.63 21.46 -21.82
C PRO A 268 -13.70 21.42 -23.03
N LEU A 269 -12.39 21.50 -22.77
CA LEU A 269 -11.39 21.03 -23.71
C LEU A 269 -11.65 19.53 -23.90
N VAL A 270 -12.62 19.22 -24.76
CA VAL A 270 -12.63 17.98 -25.54
C VAL A 270 -11.50 18.17 -26.55
N GLY A 271 -10.28 18.04 -26.02
CA GLY A 271 -9.12 17.71 -26.82
C GLY A 271 -9.36 16.29 -27.30
N ASN A 272 -9.66 16.19 -28.58
CA ASN A 272 -9.54 14.97 -29.35
C ASN A 272 -8.03 14.69 -29.49
N ASP A 273 -7.40 14.29 -28.38
CA ASP A 273 -6.01 13.84 -28.33
C ASP A 273 -6.04 12.33 -28.19
N ASP A 274 -5.74 11.67 -29.31
CA ASP A 274 -5.73 10.22 -29.53
C ASP A 274 -4.58 9.51 -28.77
N ASP A 275 -4.42 9.77 -27.47
CA ASP A 275 -3.41 9.10 -26.62
C ASP A 275 -3.88 8.87 -25.16
N TRP A 276 -5.19 8.97 -24.90
CA TRP A 276 -5.76 8.57 -23.62
C TRP A 276 -5.82 7.03 -23.55
N ILE A 277 -4.85 6.42 -22.85
CA ILE A 277 -4.94 5.01 -22.46
C ILE A 277 -5.85 4.95 -21.23
N ALA A 278 -7.03 4.34 -21.38
CA ALA A 278 -7.95 4.13 -20.28
C ALA A 278 -7.26 3.45 -19.08
N ASP A 279 -7.65 3.74 -17.85
CA ASP A 279 -7.18 2.95 -16.71
C ASP A 279 -7.97 1.62 -16.70
N ARG A 280 -7.26 0.49 -16.66
CA ARG A 280 -7.86 -0.86 -16.57
C ARG A 280 -8.78 -1.02 -15.36
N MET A 281 -8.55 -0.26 -14.29
CA MET A 281 -9.33 -0.32 -13.05
C MET A 281 -10.56 0.60 -13.04
N GLU A 282 -10.47 1.79 -13.64
CA GLU A 282 -11.60 2.73 -13.70
C GLU A 282 -12.52 2.44 -14.90
N ASN A 283 -11.95 2.13 -16.08
CA ASN A 283 -12.69 1.87 -17.32
C ASN A 283 -12.22 0.58 -18.03
N PRO A 284 -12.50 -0.61 -17.46
CA PRO A 284 -12.04 -1.89 -18.01
C PRO A 284 -12.58 -2.22 -19.41
N GLN A 285 -13.65 -1.56 -19.86
CA GLN A 285 -14.24 -1.78 -21.18
C GLN A 285 -13.59 -0.95 -22.29
N GLU A 286 -12.86 0.11 -21.94
CA GLU A 286 -12.19 1.02 -22.88
C GLU A 286 -10.67 0.78 -22.93
N TYR A 287 -10.15 -0.15 -22.12
CA TYR A 287 -8.74 -0.50 -22.08
C TYR A 287 -8.35 -1.43 -23.22
N ASP A 288 -7.55 -0.94 -24.17
CA ASP A 288 -6.95 -1.76 -25.21
C ASP A 288 -5.67 -2.44 -24.68
N GLU A 289 -5.66 -3.77 -24.62
CA GLU A 289 -4.48 -4.54 -24.19
C GLU A 289 -3.33 -4.51 -25.21
N GLN A 290 -3.54 -3.98 -26.42
CA GLN A 290 -2.56 -3.95 -27.50
C GLN A 290 -1.55 -2.78 -27.43
N HIS A 291 -1.68 -1.84 -26.49
CA HIS A 291 -0.73 -0.70 -26.39
C HIS A 291 0.68 -1.09 -25.90
N VAL A 292 0.86 -2.32 -25.40
CA VAL A 292 2.19 -2.89 -25.14
C VAL A 292 2.57 -3.75 -26.34
N PRO A 293 3.60 -3.38 -27.13
CA PRO A 293 4.09 -4.25 -28.20
C PRO A 293 4.67 -5.52 -27.56
N GLY A 294 3.84 -6.56 -27.46
CA GLY A 294 4.28 -7.91 -27.28
C GLY A 294 4.90 -8.32 -28.60
N THR A 295 6.23 -8.33 -28.69
CA THR A 295 6.93 -8.93 -29.82
C THR A 295 6.69 -10.43 -29.78
N ILE A 296 5.57 -10.87 -30.34
CA ILE A 296 5.35 -12.27 -30.67
C ILE A 296 6.20 -12.51 -31.92
N HIS A 297 7.31 -13.23 -31.76
CA HIS A 297 8.03 -13.79 -32.89
C HIS A 297 7.18 -14.92 -33.50
N GLU A 298 6.20 -14.56 -34.32
CA GLU A 298 5.64 -15.48 -35.31
C GLU A 298 6.52 -15.43 -36.56
N SER A 299 7.44 -16.40 -36.63
CA SER A 299 8.03 -16.77 -37.91
C SER A 299 6.98 -17.42 -38.80
N ASP A 300 7.06 -17.09 -40.08
CA ASP A 300 6.43 -17.74 -41.22
C ASP A 300 4.91 -17.56 -41.43
N ARG A 301 4.55 -16.50 -42.17
CA ARG A 301 3.76 -16.62 -43.42
C ARG A 301 3.82 -15.34 -44.25
N GLN A 302 4.15 -15.51 -45.53
CA GLN A 302 4.27 -14.48 -46.55
C GLN A 302 2.92 -13.85 -46.96
N PRO A 303 2.96 -12.69 -47.65
CA PRO A 303 1.85 -11.74 -47.73
C PRO A 303 0.92 -12.00 -48.94
N GLN A 304 -0.37 -11.75 -48.77
CA GLN A 304 -1.29 -11.45 -49.87
C GLN A 304 -1.91 -10.06 -49.70
N GLN A 305 -1.93 -9.36 -50.83
CA GLN A 305 -2.22 -7.95 -51.07
C GLN A 305 -3.74 -7.67 -51.26
N GLN A 306 -4.13 -6.40 -51.00
CA GLN A 306 -5.34 -5.65 -51.42
C GLN A 306 -6.64 -5.93 -50.62
N ARG A 307 -7.51 -4.98 -50.23
CA ARG A 307 -7.74 -3.54 -50.49
C ARG A 307 -8.67 -2.95 -49.37
N PRO A 308 -8.88 -1.62 -49.25
CA PRO A 308 -9.53 -0.96 -48.11
C PRO A 308 -11.06 -0.77 -48.25
N ASN A 309 -11.68 -0.43 -47.11
CA ASN A 309 -13.05 0.06 -46.88
C ASN A 309 -14.22 -0.93 -46.97
N GLN A 310 -14.76 -1.33 -45.82
CA GLN A 310 -16.21 -1.40 -45.56
C GLN A 310 -16.52 -1.48 -44.04
N PRO A 311 -17.58 -0.79 -43.55
CA PRO A 311 -17.95 -0.77 -42.14
C PRO A 311 -18.75 -2.02 -41.76
N ILE A 312 -18.39 -2.69 -40.66
CA ILE A 312 -19.14 -3.83 -40.15
C ILE A 312 -20.35 -3.31 -39.35
N THR A 313 -21.52 -3.63 -39.87
CA THR A 313 -22.85 -3.34 -39.34
C THR A 313 -23.12 -4.14 -38.07
N ILE A 314 -23.58 -3.46 -37.02
CA ILE A 314 -24.19 -4.09 -35.84
C ILE A 314 -25.54 -4.67 -36.25
N ALA A 315 -25.73 -5.98 -36.09
CA ALA A 315 -27.00 -6.64 -36.32
C ALA A 315 -27.35 -7.61 -35.18
N THR A 316 -28.36 -7.16 -34.43
CA THR A 316 -29.52 -7.96 -34.02
C THR A 316 -29.39 -8.86 -32.78
N ALA A 317 -30.15 -8.45 -31.77
CA ALA A 317 -30.61 -9.23 -30.63
C ALA A 317 -31.35 -10.50 -31.05
N ALA A 318 -31.05 -11.63 -30.40
CA ALA A 318 -31.83 -12.87 -30.53
C ALA A 318 -32.47 -13.21 -29.17
N THR A 319 -33.79 -13.01 -29.11
CA THR A 319 -34.68 -13.43 -28.03
C THR A 319 -35.24 -14.82 -28.38
N TYR A 320 -35.20 -15.73 -27.40
CA TYR A 320 -35.95 -16.98 -27.20
C TYR A 320 -36.53 -17.78 -28.39
N GLY A 321 -36.20 -19.08 -28.41
CA GLY A 321 -36.90 -20.09 -29.21
C GLY A 321 -36.49 -21.52 -28.87
N SER A 322 -37.05 -22.06 -27.80
CA SER A 322 -37.10 -23.49 -27.49
C SER A 322 -37.98 -24.21 -28.51
N CYS A 323 -37.47 -25.32 -29.08
CA CYS A 323 -38.14 -26.62 -29.27
C CYS A 323 -37.60 -27.36 -30.52
N SER A 324 -37.01 -28.54 -30.31
CA SER A 324 -37.34 -29.73 -31.10
C SER A 324 -36.75 -30.97 -30.42
N GLU A 325 -37.67 -31.76 -29.87
CA GLU A 325 -37.51 -33.15 -29.49
C GLU A 325 -37.81 -34.05 -30.71
N THR A 326 -37.47 -35.34 -30.62
CA THR A 326 -37.53 -36.47 -31.60
C THR A 326 -36.39 -36.55 -32.62
N THR A 327 -35.73 -37.70 -32.85
CA THR A 327 -36.16 -39.11 -32.77
C THR A 327 -34.96 -40.05 -32.56
N ILE A 328 -35.07 -41.09 -31.72
CA ILE A 328 -35.15 -42.53 -32.09
C ILE A 328 -36.06 -43.20 -31.06
#